data_AF-A0A538PGP2-F1
#
_entry.id   AF-A0A538PGP2-F1
#
_cell.length_a   1.000
_cell.length_b   1.000
_cell.length_c   1.000
_cell.angle_alpha   90.00
_cell.angle_beta   90.00
_cell.angle_gamma   90.00
#
_symmetry.space_group_name_H-M   'P 1'
#
loop_
_entity.id
_entity.type
_entity.pdbx_description
1 polymer ?
#
loop_
_entity_poly.entity_id
_entity_poly.type
_entity_poly.pdbx_seq_one_letter_code
_entity_poly.pdbx_strand_id
1 'polypeptide(L)'
;MAMRLLRPLHPFFAYAASHAAAIPFRSIIALPVALMLLASSGGSVLTTDPAQLALLAPSIALAWLITFTLLFAIGALAFFLTQTMAIANLYFGLYSLLSGYMMPIELLPRPIAAIAAWLPFRFMLSAPVELMTRPLDREQLIALLGGQAGWAAVTLATALLLWRAGVRRFEAVGG
;
A
#
# COMPACT_ATOMS: atom_id res chain seq x y z
N MET A 1 15.95 23.75 7.47
CA MET A 1 15.46 22.82 6.41
C MET A 1 15.92 23.18 4.99
N ALA A 2 16.75 24.22 4.78
CA ALA A 2 17.14 24.69 3.44
C ALA A 2 18.28 23.90 2.76
N MET A 3 19.05 23.07 3.48
CA MET A 3 20.26 22.43 2.93
C MET A 3 20.02 21.13 2.15
N ARG A 4 18.78 20.61 2.11
CA ARG A 4 18.46 19.32 1.44
C ARG A 4 18.03 19.45 -0.03
N LEU A 5 17.96 20.68 -0.57
CA LEU A 5 17.65 20.94 -1.98
C LEU A 5 18.90 20.92 -2.89
N LEU A 6 20.11 20.76 -2.33
CA LEU A 6 21.38 20.81 -3.06
C LEU A 6 21.93 19.44 -3.51
N ARG A 7 21.19 18.34 -3.36
CA ARG A 7 21.64 17.04 -3.88
C ARG A 7 20.90 16.69 -5.17
N PRO A 8 21.62 16.35 -6.26
CA PRO A 8 21.05 16.06 -7.58
C PRO A 8 20.46 14.64 -7.62
N LEU A 9 19.60 14.31 -6.67
CA LEU A 9 18.81 13.10 -6.67
C LEU A 9 17.37 13.50 -6.39
N HIS A 10 16.51 13.32 -7.38
CA HIS A 10 15.09 13.65 -7.32
C HIS A 10 14.50 13.08 -6.00
N PRO A 11 13.89 13.90 -5.12
CA PRO A 11 13.46 13.49 -3.78
C PRO A 11 12.56 12.25 -3.74
N PHE A 12 11.87 11.93 -4.84
CA PHE A 12 11.18 10.65 -5.03
C PHE A 12 12.10 9.43 -4.81
N PHE A 13 13.31 9.42 -5.39
CA PHE A 13 14.26 8.31 -5.21
C PHE A 13 14.87 8.32 -3.82
N ALA A 14 15.10 9.49 -3.20
CA ALA A 14 15.57 9.59 -1.83
C ALA A 14 14.51 9.13 -0.82
N TYR A 15 13.24 9.50 -1.02
CA TYR A 15 12.12 9.03 -0.19
C TYR A 15 11.81 7.57 -0.46
N ALA A 16 11.80 7.12 -1.71
CA ALA A 16 11.66 5.71 -2.07
C ALA A 16 12.79 4.88 -1.45
N ALA A 17 14.03 5.34 -1.46
CA ALA A 17 15.14 4.68 -0.79
C ALA A 17 14.96 4.65 0.74
N SER A 18 14.46 5.72 1.36
CA SER A 18 14.21 5.76 2.82
C SER A 18 13.00 4.91 3.26
N HIS A 19 11.96 4.81 2.43
CA HIS A 19 10.82 3.92 2.66
C HIS A 19 11.14 2.47 2.30
N ALA A 20 11.97 2.24 1.27
CA ALA A 20 12.54 0.94 0.95
C ALA A 20 13.48 0.46 2.07
N ALA A 21 14.21 1.37 2.72
CA ALA A 21 14.99 1.07 3.91
C ALA A 21 14.12 0.74 5.14
N ALA A 22 12.83 1.10 5.15
CA ALA A 22 11.87 0.66 6.15
C ALA A 22 11.24 -0.72 5.83
N ILE A 23 11.42 -1.24 4.60
CA ILE A 23 11.00 -2.61 4.22
C ILE A 23 11.69 -3.67 5.09
N PRO A 24 13.02 -3.67 5.31
CA PRO A 24 13.66 -4.64 6.20
C PRO A 24 13.12 -4.55 7.64
N PHE A 25 12.87 -3.34 8.17
CA PHE A 25 12.29 -3.19 9.51
C PHE A 25 10.85 -3.69 9.61
N ARG A 26 10.00 -3.42 8.60
CA ARG A 26 8.62 -3.94 8.57
C ARG A 26 8.56 -5.43 8.33
N SER A 27 9.46 -5.98 7.51
CA SER A 27 9.56 -7.42 7.31
C SER A 27 10.11 -8.15 8.53
N ILE A 28 11.00 -7.53 9.33
CA ILE A 28 11.42 -8.07 10.64
C ILE A 28 10.26 -8.20 11.64
N ILE A 29 9.18 -7.42 11.51
CA ILE A 29 7.98 -7.54 12.36
C ILE A 29 6.93 -8.43 11.70
N ALA A 30 6.72 -8.30 10.38
CA ALA A 30 5.73 -9.06 9.65
C ALA A 30 6.11 -10.54 9.48
N LEU A 31 7.40 -10.86 9.35
CA LEU A 31 7.89 -12.25 9.28
C LEU A 31 7.59 -13.04 10.55
N PRO A 32 7.95 -12.59 11.77
CA PRO A 32 7.61 -13.33 12.97
C PRO A 32 6.10 -13.39 13.20
N VAL A 33 5.32 -12.36 12.88
CA VAL A 33 3.85 -12.46 12.93
C VAL A 33 3.31 -13.48 11.95
N ALA A 34 3.80 -13.48 10.70
CA ALA A 34 3.45 -14.49 9.70
C ALA A 34 3.82 -15.89 10.20
N LEU A 35 5.08 -16.10 10.62
CA LEU A 35 5.59 -17.37 11.17
C LEU A 35 4.82 -17.83 12.41
N MET A 36 4.43 -16.91 13.30
CA MET A 36 3.67 -17.20 14.51
C MET A 36 2.21 -17.56 14.17
N LEU A 37 1.64 -16.96 13.12
CA LEU A 37 0.37 -17.40 12.54
C LEU A 37 0.49 -18.77 11.86
N LEU A 38 1.58 -19.07 11.12
CA LEU A 38 1.83 -20.42 10.56
C LEU A 38 1.96 -21.47 11.68
N ALA A 39 2.66 -21.12 12.76
CA ALA A 39 2.90 -22.00 13.90
C ALA A 39 1.66 -22.24 14.77
N SER A 40 0.77 -21.24 14.89
CA SER A 40 -0.45 -21.34 15.70
C SER A 40 -1.66 -21.92 14.96
N SER A 41 -1.73 -21.77 13.63
CA SER A 41 -2.87 -22.27 12.80
C SER A 41 -2.67 -23.69 12.24
N GLY A 42 -1.53 -24.33 12.51
CA GLY A 42 -1.30 -25.75 12.18
C GLY A 42 -1.26 -26.05 10.68
N GLY A 43 -0.79 -25.13 9.83
CA GLY A 43 -0.58 -25.34 8.39
C GLY A 43 -1.83 -25.59 7.53
N SER A 44 -2.99 -25.83 8.14
CA SER A 44 -4.25 -26.21 7.47
C SER A 44 -4.97 -25.04 6.78
N VAL A 45 -4.58 -23.81 7.11
CA VAL A 45 -5.21 -22.59 6.58
C VAL A 45 -4.45 -22.04 5.37
N LEU A 46 -3.26 -22.55 5.07
CA LEU A 46 -2.43 -22.04 3.98
C LEU A 46 -2.70 -22.80 2.69
N THR A 47 -2.70 -22.09 1.57
CA THR A 47 -2.66 -22.75 0.26
C THR A 47 -1.37 -23.56 0.13
N THR A 48 -1.49 -24.82 -0.30
CA THR A 48 -0.36 -25.71 -0.55
C THR A 48 0.13 -25.67 -1.99
N ASP A 49 -0.53 -24.88 -2.86
CA ASP A 49 -0.16 -24.74 -4.27
C ASP A 49 1.13 -23.91 -4.43
N PRO A 50 2.24 -24.51 -4.91
CA PRO A 50 3.51 -23.80 -5.12
C PRO A 50 3.40 -22.63 -6.11
N ALA A 51 2.52 -22.73 -7.11
CA ALA A 51 2.35 -21.68 -8.11
C ALA A 51 1.72 -20.42 -7.49
N GLN A 52 0.69 -20.62 -6.66
CA GLN A 52 0.07 -19.54 -5.89
C GLN A 52 1.05 -18.93 -4.87
N LEU A 53 1.83 -19.75 -4.17
CA LEU A 53 2.86 -19.26 -3.24
C LEU A 53 3.94 -18.43 -3.92
N ALA A 54 4.33 -18.76 -5.16
CA ALA A 54 5.29 -17.96 -5.93
C ALA A 54 4.75 -16.56 -6.25
N LEU A 55 3.43 -16.40 -6.38
CA LEU A 55 2.76 -15.11 -6.63
C LEU A 55 2.63 -14.24 -5.37
N LEU A 56 3.00 -14.77 -4.19
CA LEU A 56 2.98 -14.01 -2.95
C LEU A 56 3.97 -12.84 -2.97
N ALA A 57 5.20 -13.10 -3.41
CA ALA A 57 6.24 -12.07 -3.48
C ALA A 57 5.83 -10.87 -4.34
N PRO A 58 5.36 -11.05 -5.60
CA PRO A 58 4.87 -9.92 -6.39
C PRO A 58 3.62 -9.27 -5.81
N SER A 59 2.70 -10.02 -5.19
CA SER A 59 1.51 -9.44 -4.54
C SER A 59 1.89 -8.51 -3.37
N ILE A 60 2.83 -8.94 -2.52
CA ILE A 60 3.36 -8.11 -1.42
C ILE A 60 4.08 -6.88 -1.96
N ALA A 61 4.86 -7.01 -3.03
CA ALA A 61 5.55 -5.88 -3.64
C ALA A 61 4.56 -4.83 -4.19
N LEU A 62 3.47 -5.28 -4.84
CA LEU A 62 2.41 -4.39 -5.31
C LEU A 62 1.65 -3.73 -4.16
N ALA A 63 1.29 -4.48 -3.12
CA ALA A 63 0.66 -3.94 -1.92
C ALA A 63 1.53 -2.85 -1.26
N TRP A 64 2.84 -3.09 -1.17
CA TRP A 64 3.80 -2.11 -0.69
C TRP A 64 3.86 -0.87 -1.59
N LEU A 65 3.91 -1.05 -2.91
CA LEU A 65 3.97 0.05 -3.88
C LEU A 65 2.74 0.96 -3.80
N ILE A 66 1.54 0.38 -3.71
CA ILE A 66 0.29 1.12 -3.49
C ILE A 66 0.38 1.94 -2.19
N THR A 67 0.79 1.29 -1.10
CA THR A 67 0.92 1.93 0.22
C THR A 67 1.91 3.09 0.19
N PHE A 68 3.10 2.87 -0.39
CA PHE A 68 4.14 3.87 -0.48
C PHE A 68 3.69 5.07 -1.30
N THR A 69 3.12 4.84 -2.48
CA THR A 69 2.70 5.92 -3.38
C THR A 69 1.54 6.73 -2.81
N LEU A 70 0.59 6.10 -2.11
CA LEU A 70 -0.47 6.82 -1.38
C LEU A 70 0.09 7.68 -0.25
N LEU A 71 0.99 7.14 0.57
CA LEU A 71 1.61 7.92 1.65
C LEU A 71 2.47 9.07 1.11
N PHE A 72 3.18 8.83 0.01
CA PHE A 72 3.94 9.88 -0.68
C PHE A 72 3.02 10.97 -1.25
N ALA A 73 1.88 10.60 -1.84
CA ALA A 73 0.88 11.55 -2.31
C ALA A 73 0.34 12.42 -1.16
N ILE A 74 0.02 11.81 -0.01
CA ILE A 74 -0.40 12.54 1.21
C ILE A 74 0.70 13.48 1.69
N GLY A 75 1.97 13.04 1.67
CA GLY A 75 3.12 13.89 1.99
C GLY A 75 3.26 15.07 1.03
N ALA A 76 3.06 14.85 -0.28
CA ALA A 76 3.11 15.90 -1.28
C ALA A 76 1.96 16.92 -1.13
N LEU A 77 0.82 16.55 -0.55
CA LEU A 77 -0.25 17.50 -0.24
C LEU A 77 0.16 18.57 0.78
N ALA A 78 1.23 18.34 1.56
CA ALA A 78 1.77 19.35 2.46
C ALA A 78 2.28 20.61 1.77
N PHE A 79 2.55 20.57 0.45
CA PHE A 79 2.89 21.77 -0.32
C PHE A 79 1.68 22.68 -0.58
N PHE A 80 0.46 22.13 -0.50
CA PHE A 80 -0.78 22.83 -0.87
C PHE A 80 -1.65 23.15 0.33
N LEU A 81 -1.64 22.28 1.34
CA LEU A 81 -2.55 22.33 2.47
C LEU A 81 -1.79 22.63 3.75
N THR A 82 -2.37 23.51 4.56
CA THR A 82 -1.85 23.84 5.90
C THR A 82 -2.07 22.71 6.90
N GLN A 83 -3.06 21.82 6.64
CA GLN A 83 -3.52 20.78 7.55
C GLN A 83 -3.31 19.35 7.01
N THR A 84 -2.05 18.99 6.70
CA THR A 84 -1.70 17.64 6.19
C THR A 84 -2.06 16.52 7.18
N MET A 85 -2.00 16.81 8.48
CA MET A 85 -2.28 15.80 9.53
C MET A 85 -3.74 15.35 9.53
N ALA A 86 -4.69 16.23 9.19
CA ALA A 86 -6.09 15.86 9.08
C ALA A 86 -6.32 14.83 7.95
N ILE A 87 -5.62 15.00 6.82
CA ILE A 87 -5.68 14.05 5.70
C ILE A 87 -5.03 12.71 6.08
N ALA A 88 -3.88 12.75 6.75
CA ALA A 88 -3.23 11.53 7.23
C ALA A 88 -4.14 10.74 8.18
N ASN A 89 -4.80 11.42 9.12
CA ASN A 89 -5.75 10.79 10.05
C ASN A 89 -6.95 10.18 9.34
N LEU A 90 -7.52 10.89 8.35
CA LEU A 90 -8.61 10.36 7.53
C LEU A 90 -8.17 9.11 6.76
N TYR A 91 -6.99 9.15 6.15
CA TYR A 91 -6.40 8.00 5.47
C TYR A 91 -6.25 6.80 6.43
N PHE A 92 -5.73 7.01 7.64
CA PHE A 92 -5.58 5.93 8.62
C PHE A 92 -6.94 5.34 9.04
N GLY A 93 -7.95 6.19 9.25
CA GLY A 93 -9.30 5.75 9.55
C GLY A 93 -9.89 4.87 8.42
N LEU A 94 -9.81 5.35 7.18
CA LEU A 94 -10.27 4.61 6.00
C LEU A 94 -9.50 3.30 5.81
N TYR A 95 -8.17 3.33 5.95
CA TYR A 95 -7.33 2.15 5.86
C TYR A 95 -7.74 1.11 6.92
N SER A 96 -7.90 1.52 8.18
CA SER A 96 -8.22 0.60 9.28
C SER A 96 -9.55 -0.16 9.06
N LEU A 97 -10.54 0.53 8.49
CA LEU A 97 -11.88 -0.01 8.24
C LEU A 97 -11.97 -0.81 6.94
N LEU A 98 -11.37 -0.31 5.85
CA LEU A 98 -11.59 -0.82 4.50
C LEU A 98 -10.51 -1.77 3.99
N SER A 99 -9.36 -1.88 4.69
CA SER A 99 -8.28 -2.80 4.31
C SER A 99 -8.47 -4.23 4.82
N GLY A 100 -9.44 -4.46 5.71
CA GLY A 100 -9.61 -5.71 6.44
C GLY A 100 -8.77 -5.83 7.71
N TYR A 101 -8.12 -4.73 8.14
CA TYR A 101 -7.20 -4.72 9.29
C TYR A 101 -7.91 -4.93 10.64
N MET A 102 -9.00 -4.19 10.90
CA MET A 102 -9.76 -4.33 12.15
C MET A 102 -10.72 -5.52 12.13
N MET A 103 -11.36 -5.77 10.98
CA MET A 103 -12.23 -6.91 10.77
C MET A 103 -12.23 -7.33 9.30
N PRO A 104 -12.45 -8.63 8.99
CA PRO A 104 -12.59 -9.09 7.62
C PRO A 104 -13.62 -8.29 6.84
N ILE A 105 -13.30 -7.92 5.59
CA ILE A 105 -14.19 -7.15 4.70
C ILE A 105 -15.54 -7.88 4.49
N GLU A 106 -15.52 -9.21 4.59
CA GLU A 106 -16.70 -10.08 4.47
C GLU A 106 -17.73 -9.86 5.59
N LEU A 107 -17.33 -9.31 6.73
CA LEU A 107 -18.20 -9.00 7.87
C LEU A 107 -18.80 -7.58 7.78
N LEU A 108 -18.38 -6.75 6.82
CA LEU A 108 -18.94 -5.42 6.61
C LEU A 108 -20.38 -5.51 6.06
N PRO A 109 -21.24 -4.53 6.37
CA PRO A 109 -22.52 -4.38 5.68
C PRO A 109 -22.32 -4.37 4.16
N ARG A 110 -23.18 -5.09 3.42
CA ARG A 110 -23.09 -5.25 1.95
C ARG A 110 -22.69 -4.00 1.15
N PRO A 111 -23.28 -2.80 1.35
CA PRO A 111 -22.89 -1.62 0.58
C PRO A 111 -21.44 -1.18 0.86
N ILE A 112 -20.98 -1.30 2.09
CA ILE A 112 -19.62 -0.91 2.49
C ILE A 112 -18.61 -1.94 1.99
N ALA A 113 -18.93 -3.23 2.09
CA ALA A 113 -18.10 -4.30 1.56
C ALA A 113 -17.90 -4.15 0.03
N ALA A 114 -18.97 -3.81 -0.71
CA ALA A 114 -18.90 -3.56 -2.15
C ALA A 114 -17.96 -2.40 -2.49
N ILE A 115 -18.01 -1.30 -1.73
CA ILE A 115 -17.09 -0.17 -1.93
C ILE A 115 -15.65 -0.58 -1.59
N ALA A 116 -15.44 -1.22 -0.44
CA ALA A 116 -14.13 -1.68 0.01
C ALA A 116 -13.47 -2.64 -1.00
N ALA A 117 -14.26 -3.47 -1.68
CA ALA A 117 -13.78 -4.42 -2.67
C ALA A 117 -13.12 -3.76 -3.90
N TRP A 118 -13.51 -2.54 -4.23
CA TRP A 118 -13.00 -1.76 -5.37
C TRP A 118 -11.91 -0.76 -5.00
N LEU A 119 -11.81 -0.39 -3.71
CA LEU A 119 -10.86 0.60 -3.23
C LEU A 119 -9.43 0.04 -3.11
N PRO A 120 -8.39 0.90 -3.14
CA PRO A 120 -6.99 0.47 -3.06
C PRO A 120 -6.67 -0.19 -1.72
N PHE A 121 -7.42 0.11 -0.66
CA PHE A 121 -7.17 -0.39 0.69
C PHE A 121 -7.23 -1.91 0.79
N ARG A 122 -8.16 -2.58 0.08
CA ARG A 122 -8.22 -4.05 0.02
C ARG A 122 -6.93 -4.62 -0.56
N PHE A 123 -6.41 -4.00 -1.61
CA PHE A 123 -5.22 -4.43 -2.34
C PHE A 123 -3.92 -4.24 -1.54
N MET A 124 -3.94 -3.46 -0.46
CA MET A 124 -2.81 -3.20 0.43
C MET A 124 -2.63 -4.26 1.52
N LEU A 125 -3.69 -4.99 1.89
CA LEU A 125 -3.64 -5.97 3.00
C LEU A 125 -4.44 -7.23 2.74
N SER A 126 -5.75 -7.11 2.49
CA SER A 126 -6.63 -8.28 2.30
C SER A 126 -6.22 -9.14 1.11
N ALA A 127 -5.77 -8.56 -0.01
CA ALA A 127 -5.40 -9.30 -1.21
C ALA A 127 -4.21 -10.28 -1.00
N PRO A 128 -3.04 -9.88 -0.47
CA PRO A 128 -1.96 -10.84 -0.18
C PRO A 128 -2.36 -11.86 0.89
N VAL A 129 -3.21 -11.49 1.85
CA VAL A 129 -3.73 -12.45 2.86
C VAL A 129 -4.64 -13.49 2.21
N GLU A 130 -5.54 -13.08 1.33
CA GLU A 130 -6.43 -13.97 0.56
C GLU A 130 -5.61 -14.95 -0.28
N LEU A 131 -4.54 -14.46 -0.92
CA LEU A 131 -3.62 -15.26 -1.72
C LEU A 131 -2.80 -16.27 -0.88
N MET A 132 -2.61 -16.04 0.43
CA MET A 132 -1.97 -17.02 1.33
C MET A 132 -2.95 -18.04 1.90
N THR A 133 -4.19 -17.62 2.15
CA THR A 133 -5.13 -18.33 3.04
C THR A 133 -6.24 -19.08 2.32
N ARG A 134 -6.43 -18.84 1.01
CA ARG A 134 -7.48 -19.49 0.22
C ARG A 134 -6.91 -20.02 -1.09
N PRO A 135 -7.30 -21.23 -1.54
CA PRO A 135 -7.02 -21.65 -2.90
C PRO A 135 -7.81 -20.76 -3.87
N LEU A 136 -7.13 -20.20 -4.87
CA LEU A 136 -7.73 -19.30 -5.86
C LEU A 136 -7.60 -19.89 -7.25
N ASP A 137 -8.69 -19.82 -8.03
CA ASP A 137 -8.66 -20.21 -9.44
C ASP A 137 -7.85 -19.22 -10.28
N ARG A 138 -7.42 -19.64 -11.47
CA ARG A 138 -6.60 -18.83 -12.38
C ARG A 138 -7.22 -17.46 -12.68
N GLU A 139 -8.54 -17.41 -12.88
CA GLU A 139 -9.26 -16.15 -13.14
C GLU A 139 -9.23 -15.22 -11.93
N GLN A 140 -9.43 -15.76 -10.72
CA GLN A 140 -9.38 -15.01 -9.47
C GLN A 140 -7.97 -14.45 -9.20
N LEU A 141 -6.93 -15.24 -9.47
CA LEU A 141 -5.54 -14.81 -9.37
C LEU A 141 -5.23 -13.64 -10.32
N ILE A 142 -5.67 -13.74 -11.58
CA ILE A 142 -5.47 -12.68 -12.58
C ILE A 142 -6.24 -11.42 -12.18
N ALA A 143 -7.50 -11.56 -11.72
CA ALA A 143 -8.30 -10.41 -11.29
C ALA A 143 -7.68 -9.72 -10.06
N LEU A 144 -7.18 -10.49 -9.09
CA LEU A 144 -6.56 -9.96 -7.88
C LEU A 144 -5.25 -9.22 -8.21
N LEU A 145 -4.33 -9.88 -8.92
CA LEU A 145 -3.04 -9.27 -9.29
C LEU A 145 -3.21 -8.12 -10.28
N GLY A 146 -4.12 -8.25 -11.24
CA GLY A 146 -4.47 -7.19 -12.18
C GLY A 146 -5.06 -5.97 -11.47
N GLY A 147 -5.92 -6.17 -10.48
CA GLY A 147 -6.45 -5.12 -9.62
C GLY A 147 -5.34 -4.42 -8.82
N GLN A 148 -4.43 -5.18 -8.20
CA GLN A 148 -3.27 -4.62 -7.50
C GLN A 148 -2.38 -3.80 -8.44
N ALA A 149 -2.04 -4.34 -9.62
CA ALA A 149 -1.22 -3.65 -10.61
C ALA A 149 -1.88 -2.37 -11.14
N GLY A 150 -3.19 -2.43 -11.44
CA GLY A 150 -3.97 -1.28 -11.88
C GLY A 150 -3.98 -0.17 -10.84
N TRP A 151 -4.25 -0.50 -9.57
CA TRP A 151 -4.20 0.49 -8.49
C TRP A 151 -2.80 1.03 -8.25
N ALA A 152 -1.77 0.19 -8.31
CA ALA A 152 -0.38 0.63 -8.18
C ALA A 152 -0.02 1.67 -9.25
N ALA A 153 -0.47 1.48 -10.49
CA ALA A 153 -0.27 2.45 -11.57
C ALA A 153 -1.03 3.76 -11.30
N VAL A 154 -2.30 3.68 -10.88
CA VAL A 154 -3.14 4.86 -10.57
C VAL A 154 -2.55 5.67 -9.42
N THR A 155 -2.16 5.03 -8.32
CA THR A 155 -1.62 5.72 -7.15
C THR A 155 -0.24 6.30 -7.45
N LEU A 156 0.60 5.59 -8.22
CA LEU A 156 1.89 6.12 -8.68
C LEU A 156 1.71 7.34 -9.57
N ALA A 157 0.81 7.29 -10.56
CA ALA A 157 0.53 8.43 -11.43
C ALA A 157 0.05 9.65 -10.62
N THR A 158 -0.87 9.43 -9.69
CA THR A 158 -1.40 10.48 -8.80
C THR A 158 -0.29 11.09 -7.95
N ALA A 159 0.56 10.27 -7.34
CA ALA A 159 1.70 10.67 -6.53
C ALA A 159 2.70 11.54 -7.32
N LEU A 160 3.03 11.12 -8.54
CA LEU A 160 3.95 11.87 -9.42
C LEU A 160 3.36 13.20 -9.88
N LEU A 161 2.06 13.25 -10.21
CA LEU A 161 1.39 14.48 -10.61
C LEU A 161 1.35 15.50 -9.46
N LEU A 162 0.97 15.06 -8.26
CA LEU A 162 0.95 15.91 -7.06
C LEU A 162 2.35 16.45 -6.74
N TRP A 163 3.37 15.61 -6.85
CA TRP A 163 4.76 16.03 -6.65
C TRP A 163 5.18 17.11 -7.65
N ARG A 164 4.95 16.88 -8.94
CA ARG A 164 5.30 17.87 -9.99
C ARG A 164 4.59 19.20 -9.78
N ALA A 165 3.32 19.16 -9.38
CA ALA A 165 2.57 20.36 -9.06
C ALA A 165 3.11 21.08 -7.81
N GLY A 166 3.46 20.32 -6.76
CA GLY A 166 3.97 20.87 -5.50
C GLY A 166 5.33 21.55 -5.65
N VAL A 167 6.25 20.94 -6.41
CA VAL A 167 7.58 21.51 -6.70
C VAL A 167 7.45 22.84 -7.45
N ARG A 168 6.64 22.89 -8.52
CA ARG A 168 6.40 24.13 -9.28
C ARG A 168 5.86 25.26 -8.41
N ARG A 169 4.98 24.94 -7.45
CA ARG A 169 4.42 25.93 -6.52
C ARG A 169 5.49 26.46 -5.57
N PHE A 170 6.39 25.61 -5.09
CA PHE A 170 7.47 26.02 -4.19
C PHE A 170 8.49 26.93 -4.90
N GLU A 171 8.85 26.63 -6.14
CA GLU A 171 9.72 27.47 -6.97
C GLU A 171 9.14 28.88 -7.18
N ALA A 172 7.82 29.00 -7.30
CA ALA A 172 7.15 30.30 -7.48
C ALA A 172 7.06 31.17 -6.21
N VAL A 173 7.31 30.61 -5.03
CA VAL A 173 7.26 31.34 -3.74
C VAL A 173 8.66 31.66 -3.21
N GLY A 174 9.69 30.93 -3.66
CA GLY A 174 11.09 31.10 -3.26
C GLY A 174 12.00 31.70 -4.33
N GLY A 175 11.46 32.17 -5.45
CA GLY A 175 12.15 32.93 -6.49
C GLY A 175 12.10 34.42 -6.24
#